data_AF-A0A4Y7NG32-F1
#
_entry.id   AF-A0A4Y7NG32-F1
#
_cell.length_a   1.000
_cell.length_b   1.000
_cell.length_c   1.000
_cell.angle_alpha   90.00
_cell.angle_beta   90.00
_cell.angle_gamma   90.00
#
_symmetry.space_group_name_H-M   'P 1'
#
loop_
_entity.id
_entity.type
_entity.pdbx_description
1 polymer ?
#
loop_
_entity_poly.entity_id
_entity_poly.type
_entity_poly.pdbx_seq_one_letter_code
_entity_poly.pdbx_strand_id
1 'polypeptide(L)'
;MLKDEKDAADYMAREAKLRAKQAQEDCFRALRIRHREELPRDLREEFDRLPTTIPELDDAIGSANARIQLMGRADEQIVRDYEEREILIEQLTQKIYNLNNRASTMKEKICSVPCFNVHKELPCEKPTVAPPSENLPVENVPMTYRFPTADTVPVEKLQALAHSDEVKECLSNPHVRNILKSLVQSQTPETSITNAMKEPIFLELAQACLKIVEPERFQHELGKTF
;
A
#
# COMPACT_ATOMS: atom_id res chain seq x y z
N MET A 1 56.88 -24.57 39.09
CA MET A 1 57.13 -25.05 37.71
C MET A 1 55.83 -24.98 36.89
N LEU A 2 54.89 -25.93 36.99
CA LEU A 2 53.66 -25.93 36.17
C LEU A 2 52.72 -24.70 36.37
N LYS A 3 52.62 -24.17 37.60
CA LYS A 3 51.80 -22.98 37.88
C LYS A 3 52.44 -21.71 37.31
N ASP A 4 53.76 -21.58 37.46
CA ASP A 4 54.52 -20.43 36.98
C ASP A 4 54.55 -20.36 35.45
N GLU A 5 54.57 -21.52 34.78
CA GLU A 5 54.47 -21.61 33.31
C GLU A 5 53.09 -21.20 32.79
N LYS A 6 52.02 -21.62 33.49
CA LYS A 6 50.66 -21.21 33.15
C LYS A 6 50.47 -19.69 33.31
N ASP A 7 50.95 -19.14 34.42
CA ASP A 7 50.84 -17.71 34.70
C ASP A 7 51.62 -16.87 33.67
N ALA A 8 52.79 -17.36 33.21
CA ALA A 8 53.55 -16.76 32.12
C ALA A 8 52.81 -16.83 30.77
N ALA A 9 52.19 -17.96 30.44
CA ALA A 9 51.40 -18.11 29.22
C ALA A 9 50.17 -17.18 29.21
N ASP A 10 49.47 -17.06 30.34
CA ASP A 10 48.32 -16.16 30.49
C ASP A 10 48.73 -14.69 30.35
N TYR A 11 49.91 -14.30 30.86
CA TYR A 11 50.47 -12.97 30.67
C TYR A 11 50.75 -12.68 29.19
N MET A 12 51.44 -13.59 28.50
CA MET A 12 51.75 -13.46 27.07
C MET A 12 50.49 -13.39 26.21
N ALA A 13 49.46 -14.16 26.55
CA ALA A 13 48.17 -14.13 25.86
C ALA A 13 47.44 -12.78 26.04
N ARG A 14 47.50 -12.18 27.24
CA ARG A 14 46.93 -10.84 27.48
C ARG A 14 47.70 -9.76 26.72
N GLU A 15 49.03 -9.81 26.73
CA GLU A 15 49.86 -8.86 26.01
C GLU A 15 49.64 -8.95 24.49
N ALA A 16 49.55 -10.17 23.95
CA ALA A 16 49.22 -10.38 22.54
C ALA A 16 47.85 -9.80 22.16
N LYS A 17 46.83 -9.98 23.01
CA LYS A 17 45.50 -9.38 22.82
C LYS A 17 45.56 -7.85 22.85
N LEU A 18 46.33 -7.26 23.77
CA LEU A 18 46.50 -5.81 23.85
C LEU A 18 47.17 -5.25 22.58
N ARG A 19 48.23 -5.91 22.11
CA ARG A 19 48.91 -5.55 20.85
C ARG A 19 47.99 -5.66 19.64
N ALA A 20 47.19 -6.73 19.57
CA ALA A 20 46.21 -6.91 18.50
C ALA A 20 45.17 -5.78 18.50
N LYS A 21 44.64 -5.41 19.68
CA LYS A 21 43.70 -4.29 19.82
C LYS A 21 44.34 -2.96 19.40
N GLN A 22 45.57 -2.70 19.82
CA GLN A 22 46.30 -1.49 19.42
C GLN A 22 46.51 -1.43 17.91
N ALA A 23 46.92 -2.54 17.29
CA ALA A 23 47.09 -2.62 15.85
C ALA A 23 45.77 -2.38 15.09
N GLN A 24 44.64 -2.84 15.62
CA GLN A 24 43.32 -2.56 15.07
C GLN A 24 42.98 -1.05 15.11
N GLU A 25 43.21 -0.39 16.25
CA GLU A 25 43.01 1.07 16.39
C GLU A 25 43.91 1.87 15.45
N ASP A 26 45.16 1.47 15.31
CA ASP A 26 46.13 2.13 14.42
C ASP A 26 45.70 1.99 12.94
N CYS A 27 45.27 0.79 12.54
CA CYS A 27 44.70 0.56 11.20
C CYS A 27 43.46 1.40 10.96
N PHE A 28 42.53 1.43 11.93
CA PHE A 28 41.30 2.24 11.83
C PHE A 28 41.63 3.72 11.65
N ARG A 29 42.57 4.25 12.46
CA ARG A 29 43.04 5.63 12.35
C ARG A 29 43.65 5.93 10.97
N ALA A 30 44.51 5.05 10.48
CA ALA A 30 45.16 5.22 9.17
C ALA A 30 44.15 5.21 8.01
N LEU A 31 43.18 4.29 8.04
CA LEU A 31 42.10 4.22 7.05
C LEU A 31 41.22 5.46 7.10
N ARG A 32 40.88 5.93 8.31
CA ARG A 32 40.08 7.13 8.50
C ARG A 32 40.75 8.37 7.90
N ILE A 33 42.05 8.56 8.12
CA ILE A 33 42.81 9.67 7.53
C ILE A 33 42.79 9.59 6.00
N ARG A 34 43.06 8.41 5.44
CA ARG A 34 43.06 8.20 3.98
C ARG A 34 41.71 8.53 3.35
N HIS A 35 40.62 8.00 3.91
CA HIS A 35 39.27 8.29 3.42
C HIS A 35 38.91 9.77 3.53
N ARG A 36 39.33 10.45 4.62
CA ARG A 36 39.15 11.90 4.75
C ARG A 36 39.83 12.69 3.63
N GLU A 37 41.02 12.25 3.23
CA GLU A 37 41.81 12.90 2.18
C GLU A 37 41.22 12.70 0.79
N GLU A 38 40.53 11.58 0.55
CA GLU A 38 39.83 11.28 -0.69
C GLU A 38 38.48 12.01 -0.83
N LEU A 39 37.88 12.44 0.28
CA LEU A 39 36.56 13.08 0.27
C LEU A 39 36.58 14.51 -0.33
N PRO A 40 35.53 14.89 -1.10
CA PRO A 40 35.23 16.27 -1.46
C PRO A 40 35.19 17.21 -0.25
N ARG A 41 35.53 18.49 -0.44
CA ARG A 41 35.68 19.46 0.67
C ARG A 41 34.40 19.64 1.49
N ASP A 42 33.27 19.67 0.81
CA ASP A 42 31.91 19.77 1.35
C ASP A 42 31.53 18.60 2.26
N LEU A 43 32.10 17.41 2.03
CA LEU A 43 31.81 16.21 2.81
C LEU A 43 32.77 15.98 3.98
N ARG A 44 33.89 16.72 4.05
CA ARG A 44 34.88 16.56 5.14
C ARG A 44 34.33 17.00 6.49
N GLU A 45 33.51 18.05 6.53
CA GLU A 45 32.89 18.53 7.76
C GLU A 45 31.90 17.51 8.35
N GLU A 46 31.15 16.81 7.49
CA GLU A 46 30.26 15.73 7.93
C GLU A 46 31.06 14.51 8.39
N PHE A 47 32.11 14.15 7.66
CA PHE A 47 33.00 13.05 8.03
C PHE A 47 33.72 13.27 9.36
N ASP A 48 34.10 14.51 9.68
CA ASP A 48 34.77 14.87 10.93
C ASP A 48 33.84 14.75 12.15
N ARG A 49 32.52 14.77 11.95
CA ARG A 49 31.51 14.55 13.01
C ARG A 49 31.26 13.07 13.32
N LEU A 50 31.77 12.15 12.49
CA LEU A 50 31.61 10.71 12.68
C LEU A 50 32.51 10.18 13.82
N PRO A 51 32.16 9.03 14.43
CA PRO A 51 33.00 8.35 15.41
C PRO A 51 34.46 8.23 14.98
N THR A 52 35.39 8.50 15.91
CA THR A 52 36.82 8.58 15.61
C THR A 52 37.63 7.46 16.25
N THR A 53 36.96 6.64 17.08
CA THR A 53 37.53 5.46 17.73
C THR A 53 36.63 4.24 17.50
N ILE A 54 37.20 3.04 17.58
CA ILE A 54 36.43 1.79 17.42
C ILE A 54 35.32 1.67 18.48
N PRO A 55 35.53 1.98 19.78
CA PRO A 55 34.47 1.90 20.80
C PRO A 55 33.29 2.83 20.54
N GLU A 56 33.54 4.06 20.09
CA GLU A 56 32.47 5.00 19.72
C GLU A 56 31.66 4.49 18.51
N LEU A 57 32.35 3.84 17.56
CA LEU A 57 31.69 3.24 16.41
C LEU A 57 30.82 2.05 16.82
N ASP A 58 31.32 1.18 17.70
CA ASP A 58 30.57 0.03 18.22
C ASP A 58 29.33 0.49 19.01
N ASP A 59 29.45 1.54 19.83
CA ASP A 59 28.32 2.13 20.56
C ASP A 59 27.28 2.74 19.60
N ALA A 60 27.74 3.48 18.59
CA ALA A 60 26.86 4.04 17.56
C ALA A 60 26.11 2.94 16.79
N ILE A 61 26.79 1.85 16.43
CA ILE A 61 26.17 0.68 15.79
C ILE A 61 25.16 0.03 16.73
N GLY A 62 25.51 -0.15 18.01
CA GLY A 62 24.60 -0.69 19.03
C GLY A 62 23.33 0.15 19.18
N SER A 63 23.48 1.46 19.28
CA SER A 63 22.38 2.43 19.35
C SER A 63 21.50 2.40 18.10
N ALA A 64 22.10 2.37 16.91
CA ALA A 64 21.37 2.24 15.65
C ALA A 64 20.56 0.93 15.59
N ASN A 65 21.16 -0.19 15.97
CA ASN A 65 20.48 -1.48 16.03
C ASN A 65 19.31 -1.48 17.02
N ALA A 66 19.50 -0.87 18.20
CA ALA A 66 18.42 -0.72 19.18
C ALA A 66 17.26 0.11 18.61
N ARG A 67 17.55 1.20 17.88
CA ARG A 67 16.53 2.01 17.21
C ARG A 67 15.79 1.23 16.13
N ILE A 68 16.51 0.45 15.31
CA ILE A 68 15.89 -0.41 14.28
C ILE A 68 14.95 -1.43 14.92
N GLN A 69 15.37 -2.07 16.02
CA GLN A 69 14.51 -3.00 16.75
C GLN A 69 13.27 -2.33 17.33
N LEU A 70 13.40 -1.11 17.87
CA LEU A 70 12.26 -0.35 18.37
C LEU A 70 11.29 0.03 17.26
N MET A 71 11.78 0.45 16.09
CA MET A 71 10.93 0.72 14.93
C MET A 71 10.21 -0.54 14.47
N GLY A 72 10.90 -1.69 14.36
CA GLY A 72 10.26 -2.95 14.00
C GLY A 72 9.14 -3.36 14.98
N ARG A 73 9.35 -3.18 16.29
CA ARG A 73 8.29 -3.41 17.30
C ARG A 73 7.11 -2.45 17.16
N ALA A 74 7.37 -1.19 16.80
CA ALA A 74 6.33 -0.21 16.56
C ALA A 74 5.51 -0.57 15.32
N ASP A 75 6.16 -0.98 14.23
CA ASP A 75 5.49 -1.44 13.01
C ASP A 75 4.62 -2.68 13.29
N GLU A 76 5.12 -3.65 14.05
CA GLU A 76 4.33 -4.81 14.47
C GLU A 76 3.09 -4.42 15.31
N GLN A 77 3.21 -3.42 16.18
CA GLN A 77 2.06 -2.93 16.95
C GLN A 77 1.05 -2.24 16.04
N ILE A 78 1.52 -1.41 15.12
CA ILE A 78 0.67 -0.74 14.13
C ILE A 78 -0.11 -1.78 13.32
N VAL A 79 0.56 -2.83 12.85
CA VAL A 79 -0.09 -3.94 12.13
C VAL A 79 -1.18 -4.59 12.98
N ARG A 80 -0.89 -4.92 14.24
CA ARG A 80 -1.89 -5.48 15.16
C ARG A 80 -3.09 -4.55 15.35
N ASP A 81 -2.85 -3.26 15.54
CA ASP A 81 -3.93 -2.27 15.72
C ASP A 81 -4.81 -2.19 14.46
N TYR A 82 -4.22 -2.29 13.27
CA TYR A 82 -4.97 -2.35 12.02
C TYR A 82 -5.79 -3.64 11.90
N GLU A 83 -5.22 -4.80 12.23
CA GLU A 83 -5.93 -6.09 12.24
C GLU A 83 -7.11 -6.08 13.21
N GLU A 84 -6.92 -5.57 14.44
CA GLU A 84 -8.00 -5.42 15.42
C GLU A 84 -9.12 -4.50 14.91
N ARG A 85 -8.74 -3.41 14.23
CA ARG A 85 -9.70 -2.49 13.63
C ARG A 85 -10.47 -3.14 12.47
N GLU A 86 -9.81 -3.95 11.66
CA GLU A 86 -10.43 -4.67 10.54
C GLU A 86 -11.46 -5.69 11.06
N ILE A 87 -11.11 -6.45 12.11
CA ILE A 87 -12.05 -7.35 12.81
C ILE A 87 -13.26 -6.58 13.33
N LEU A 88 -13.05 -5.40 13.95
CA LEU A 88 -14.15 -4.57 14.44
C LEU A 88 -15.05 -4.09 13.30
N ILE A 89 -14.48 -3.69 12.16
CA ILE A 89 -15.22 -3.27 10.97
C ILE A 89 -16.07 -4.42 10.45
N GLU A 90 -15.54 -5.64 10.36
CA GLU A 90 -16.30 -6.82 9.96
C GLU A 90 -17.47 -7.10 10.92
N GLN A 91 -17.23 -7.06 12.23
CA GLN A 91 -18.27 -7.26 13.24
C GLN A 91 -19.37 -6.21 13.13
N LEU A 92 -19.01 -4.94 12.95
CA LEU A 92 -19.97 -3.84 12.77
C LEU A 92 -20.76 -4.01 11.47
N THR A 93 -20.10 -4.41 10.38
CA THR A 93 -20.74 -4.69 9.09
C THR A 93 -21.78 -5.79 9.23
N GLN A 94 -21.42 -6.91 9.89
CA GLN A 94 -22.34 -8.00 10.15
C GLN A 94 -23.52 -7.56 11.04
N LYS A 95 -23.25 -6.73 12.05
CA LYS A 95 -24.29 -6.17 12.93
C LYS A 95 -25.25 -5.27 12.15
N ILE A 96 -24.75 -4.40 11.28
CA ILE A 96 -25.57 -3.55 10.40
C ILE A 96 -26.41 -4.40 9.46
N TYR A 97 -25.82 -5.41 8.82
CA TYR A 97 -26.55 -6.35 7.97
C TYR A 97 -27.69 -7.04 8.71
N ASN A 98 -27.43 -7.54 9.92
CA ASN A 98 -28.44 -8.18 10.77
C ASN A 98 -29.56 -7.20 11.18
N LEU A 99 -29.22 -5.95 11.51
CA LEU A 99 -30.19 -4.91 11.85
C LEU A 99 -31.07 -4.54 10.65
N ASN A 100 -30.47 -4.38 9.46
CA ASN A 100 -31.20 -4.11 8.22
C ASN A 100 -32.15 -5.25 7.88
N ASN A 101 -31.72 -6.51 8.02
CA ASN A 101 -32.59 -7.67 7.81
C ASN A 101 -33.75 -7.74 8.82
N ARG A 102 -33.50 -7.39 10.08
CA ARG A 102 -34.56 -7.28 11.10
C ARG A 102 -35.54 -6.16 10.77
N ALA A 103 -35.07 -5.02 10.27
CA ALA A 103 -35.93 -3.92 9.84
C ALA A 103 -36.77 -4.30 8.60
N SER A 104 -36.20 -5.02 7.64
CA SER A 104 -36.91 -5.53 6.46
C SER A 104 -38.00 -6.55 6.83
N THR A 105 -37.71 -7.48 7.74
CA THR A 105 -38.71 -8.46 8.21
C THR A 105 -39.82 -7.82 9.07
N MET A 106 -39.56 -6.68 9.73
CA MET A 106 -40.62 -5.88 10.36
C MET A 106 -41.45 -5.10 9.34
N LYS A 107 -40.85 -4.59 8.25
CA LYS A 107 -41.58 -3.90 7.16
C LYS A 107 -42.60 -4.79 6.46
N GLU A 108 -42.32 -6.08 6.33
CA GLU A 108 -43.25 -7.06 5.74
C GLU A 108 -44.39 -7.48 6.70
N LYS A 109 -44.31 -7.15 7.99
CA LYS A 109 -45.30 -7.56 9.02
C LYS A 109 -46.06 -6.42 9.70
N ILE A 110 -45.75 -5.16 9.43
CA ILE A 110 -46.49 -4.04 10.00
C ILE A 110 -47.56 -3.57 9.00
N CYS A 111 -48.65 -4.32 8.92
CA CYS A 111 -49.95 -3.71 8.63
C CYS A 111 -50.57 -3.35 9.99
N SER A 112 -50.95 -2.09 10.18
CA SER A 112 -51.65 -1.68 11.40
C SER A 112 -52.99 -2.43 11.52
N VAL A 113 -53.52 -2.57 12.74
CA VAL A 113 -54.83 -3.22 12.98
C VAL A 113 -55.96 -2.71 12.05
N PRO A 114 -56.08 -1.39 11.74
CA PRO A 114 -57.06 -0.94 10.74
C PRO A 114 -56.77 -1.42 9.32
N CYS A 115 -55.50 -1.61 8.94
CA CYS A 115 -55.11 -2.16 7.64
C CYS A 115 -55.47 -3.66 7.53
N PHE A 116 -55.30 -4.42 8.61
CA PHE A 116 -55.70 -5.82 8.69
C PHE A 116 -57.22 -6.03 8.48
N ASN A 117 -58.06 -5.14 9.01
CA ASN A 117 -59.53 -5.22 8.82
C ASN A 117 -59.94 -4.96 7.36
N VAL A 118 -59.19 -4.13 6.62
CA VAL A 118 -59.43 -3.89 5.19
C VAL A 118 -58.94 -5.07 4.34
N HIS A 119 -57.83 -5.70 4.73
CA HIS A 119 -57.25 -6.85 4.02
C HIS A 119 -58.06 -8.15 4.17
N LYS A 120 -58.88 -8.26 5.22
CA LYS A 120 -59.77 -9.40 5.44
C LYS A 120 -60.89 -9.46 4.39
N GLU A 121 -61.33 -8.30 3.90
CA GLU A 121 -62.44 -8.18 2.94
C GLU A 121 -61.94 -8.13 1.47
N LEU A 122 -60.70 -7.70 1.22
CA LEU A 122 -60.05 -7.68 -0.11
C LEU A 122 -58.57 -8.11 -0.01
N PRO A 123 -58.13 -9.20 -0.68
CA PRO A 123 -56.74 -9.64 -0.63
C PRO A 123 -55.80 -8.67 -1.37
N CYS A 124 -54.68 -8.33 -0.74
CA CYS A 124 -53.67 -7.43 -1.30
C CYS A 124 -52.75 -8.17 -2.29
N GLU A 125 -52.60 -7.65 -3.50
CA GLU A 125 -51.53 -8.08 -4.41
C GLU A 125 -50.21 -7.44 -4.01
N LYS A 126 -49.20 -8.29 -3.83
CA LYS A 126 -47.81 -7.89 -3.54
C LYS A 126 -47.31 -7.07 -4.73
N PRO A 127 -46.71 -5.88 -4.54
CA PRO A 127 -46.06 -5.19 -5.64
C PRO A 127 -44.96 -6.09 -6.20
N THR A 128 -45.10 -6.51 -7.46
CA THR A 128 -44.07 -7.24 -8.19
C THR A 128 -42.84 -6.34 -8.28
N VAL A 129 -41.85 -6.60 -7.42
CA VAL A 129 -40.54 -5.97 -7.51
C VAL A 129 -39.92 -6.48 -8.79
N ALA A 130 -39.83 -5.59 -9.79
CA ALA A 130 -39.00 -5.82 -10.97
C ALA A 130 -37.58 -6.19 -10.53
N PRO A 131 -36.86 -7.05 -11.29
CA PRO A 131 -35.49 -7.44 -10.94
C PRO A 131 -34.63 -6.19 -10.67
N PRO A 132 -33.63 -6.27 -9.76
CA PRO A 132 -32.78 -5.14 -9.45
C PRO A 132 -32.23 -4.55 -10.74
N SER A 133 -32.69 -3.35 -11.06
CA SER A 133 -32.13 -2.54 -12.12
C SER A 133 -30.67 -2.30 -11.74
N GLU A 134 -29.72 -2.88 -12.48
CA GLU A 134 -28.28 -2.58 -12.41
C GLU A 134 -27.95 -1.13 -12.81
N ASN A 135 -28.96 -0.25 -12.92
CA ASN A 135 -28.73 1.17 -13.10
C ASN A 135 -28.47 1.79 -11.73
N LEU A 136 -27.20 1.79 -11.33
CA LEU A 136 -26.69 2.84 -10.47
C LEU A 136 -27.20 4.17 -11.04
N PRO A 137 -27.85 5.04 -10.24
CA PRO A 137 -28.19 6.38 -10.71
C PRO A 137 -26.89 7.06 -11.11
N VAL A 138 -26.71 7.31 -12.40
CA VAL A 138 -25.69 8.24 -12.88
C VAL A 138 -26.22 9.63 -12.51
N GLU A 139 -26.12 9.97 -11.23
CA GLU A 139 -26.12 11.37 -10.84
C GLU A 139 -24.92 12.00 -11.55
N ASN A 140 -25.19 13.01 -12.38
CA ASN A 140 -24.20 13.92 -12.93
C ASN A 140 -23.57 14.70 -11.76
N VAL A 141 -22.76 14.03 -10.96
CA VAL A 141 -21.89 14.69 -9.99
C VAL A 141 -20.86 15.44 -10.83
N PRO A 142 -20.68 16.76 -10.63
CA PRO A 142 -19.59 17.49 -11.27
C PRO A 142 -18.28 16.79 -10.89
N MET A 143 -17.65 16.14 -11.85
CA MET A 143 -16.45 15.36 -11.65
C MET A 143 -15.28 16.34 -11.48
N THR A 144 -15.15 16.97 -10.32
CA THR A 144 -14.05 17.90 -10.04
C THR A 144 -13.01 17.22 -9.17
N TYR A 145 -11.75 17.22 -9.60
CA TYR A 145 -10.65 16.69 -8.79
C TYR A 145 -10.42 17.56 -7.55
N ARG A 146 -10.37 16.93 -6.39
CA ARG A 146 -10.06 17.62 -5.13
C ARG A 146 -8.57 17.97 -5.01
N PHE A 147 -7.70 17.14 -5.58
CA PHE A 147 -6.24 17.27 -5.54
C PHE A 147 -5.61 16.84 -6.88
N PRO A 148 -5.72 17.64 -7.95
CA PRO A 148 -5.14 17.30 -9.25
C PRO A 148 -3.60 17.35 -9.21
N THR A 149 -2.97 16.45 -9.94
CA THR A 149 -1.51 16.38 -10.14
C THR A 149 -1.18 16.45 -11.64
N ALA A 150 0.10 16.52 -12.00
CA ALA A 150 0.52 16.53 -13.40
C ALA A 150 0.06 15.28 -14.19
N ASP A 151 -0.08 14.14 -13.51
CA ASP A 151 -0.51 12.87 -14.10
C ASP A 151 -2.03 12.65 -14.01
N THR A 152 -2.78 13.63 -13.48
CA THR A 152 -4.24 13.52 -13.40
C THR A 152 -4.88 13.78 -14.77
N VAL A 153 -5.58 12.78 -15.30
CA VAL A 153 -6.29 12.89 -16.58
C VAL A 153 -7.37 13.98 -16.50
N PRO A 154 -7.45 14.91 -17.47
CA PRO A 154 -8.53 15.91 -17.51
C PRO A 154 -9.93 15.28 -17.63
N VAL A 155 -10.92 15.91 -17.01
CA VAL A 155 -12.31 15.42 -16.94
C VAL A 155 -12.92 15.27 -18.32
N GLU A 156 -12.62 16.20 -19.23
CA GLU A 156 -13.09 16.20 -20.61
C GLU A 156 -12.61 14.95 -21.35
N LYS A 157 -11.37 14.53 -21.10
CA LYS A 157 -10.81 13.30 -21.68
C LYS A 157 -11.41 12.05 -21.06
N LEU A 158 -11.71 12.05 -19.76
CA LEU A 158 -12.46 10.95 -19.14
C LEU A 158 -13.87 10.83 -19.71
N GLN A 159 -14.57 11.94 -19.95
CA GLN A 159 -15.88 11.93 -20.59
C GLN A 159 -15.81 11.41 -22.04
N ALA A 160 -14.71 11.65 -22.75
CA ALA A 160 -14.49 11.10 -24.09
C ALA A 160 -14.42 9.56 -24.08
N LEU A 161 -13.92 8.93 -23.02
CA LEU A 161 -13.89 7.46 -22.89
C LEU A 161 -15.29 6.84 -22.99
N ALA A 162 -16.31 7.50 -22.42
CA ALA A 162 -17.70 7.00 -22.46
C ALA A 162 -18.28 6.92 -23.89
N HIS A 163 -17.70 7.67 -24.84
CA HIS A 163 -18.14 7.72 -26.22
C HIS A 163 -17.36 6.76 -27.13
N SER A 164 -16.25 6.17 -26.65
CA SER A 164 -15.42 5.25 -27.43
C SER A 164 -16.04 3.87 -27.54
N ASP A 165 -16.23 3.40 -28.77
CA ASP A 165 -16.78 2.07 -29.03
C ASP A 165 -15.79 0.95 -28.67
N GLU A 166 -14.47 1.18 -28.85
CA GLU A 166 -13.41 0.24 -28.44
C GLU A 166 -13.42 0.05 -26.90
N VAL A 167 -13.55 1.13 -26.14
CA VAL A 167 -13.65 1.06 -24.68
C VAL A 167 -14.94 0.35 -24.24
N LYS A 168 -16.08 0.64 -24.88
CA LYS A 168 -17.34 -0.05 -24.60
C LYS A 168 -17.26 -1.54 -24.91
N GLU A 169 -16.58 -1.92 -25.99
CA GLU A 169 -16.35 -3.32 -26.35
C GLU A 169 -15.52 -4.03 -25.28
N CYS A 170 -14.42 -3.45 -24.81
CA CYS A 170 -13.66 -4.00 -23.68
C CYS A 170 -14.52 -4.14 -22.41
N LEU A 171 -15.36 -3.15 -22.11
CA LEU A 171 -16.26 -3.15 -20.94
C LEU A 171 -17.47 -4.08 -21.09
N SER A 172 -17.74 -4.60 -22.30
CA SER A 172 -18.74 -5.64 -22.50
C SER A 172 -18.34 -6.94 -21.79
N ASN A 173 -17.03 -7.18 -21.63
CA ASN A 173 -16.48 -8.32 -20.93
C ASN A 173 -16.69 -8.19 -19.40
N PRO A 174 -17.43 -9.12 -18.76
CA PRO A 174 -17.70 -9.06 -17.33
C PRO A 174 -16.43 -9.17 -16.46
N HIS A 175 -15.38 -9.87 -16.93
CA HIS A 175 -14.13 -9.99 -16.19
C HIS A 175 -13.41 -8.64 -16.09
N VAL A 176 -13.40 -7.85 -17.17
CA VAL A 176 -12.82 -6.50 -17.17
C VAL A 176 -13.56 -5.60 -16.17
N ARG A 177 -14.90 -5.66 -16.15
CA ARG A 177 -15.71 -4.91 -15.16
C ARG A 177 -15.42 -5.35 -13.73
N ASN A 178 -15.20 -6.65 -13.48
CA ASN A 178 -14.86 -7.16 -12.16
C ASN A 178 -13.47 -6.70 -11.72
N ILE A 179 -12.49 -6.68 -12.63
CA ILE A 179 -11.16 -6.11 -12.37
C ILE A 179 -11.28 -4.63 -11.98
N LEU A 180 -12.03 -3.83 -12.74
CA LEU A 180 -12.24 -2.41 -12.42
C LEU A 180 -12.92 -2.20 -11.06
N LYS A 181 -13.96 -2.97 -10.74
CA LYS A 181 -14.62 -2.92 -9.43
C LYS A 181 -13.65 -3.23 -8.29
N SER A 182 -12.82 -4.27 -8.47
CA SER A 182 -11.78 -4.65 -7.51
C SER A 182 -10.73 -3.56 -7.32
N LEU A 183 -10.27 -2.93 -8.41
CA LEU A 183 -9.29 -1.84 -8.36
C LEU A 183 -9.83 -0.62 -7.59
N VAL A 184 -11.07 -0.22 -7.84
CA VAL A 184 -11.71 0.92 -7.16
C VAL A 184 -11.89 0.66 -5.66
N GLN A 185 -12.10 -0.60 -5.27
CA GLN A 185 -12.31 -1.01 -3.88
C GLN A 185 -11.03 -1.45 -3.17
N SER A 186 -9.88 -1.45 -3.87
CA SER A 186 -8.64 -2.02 -3.34
C SER A 186 -8.04 -1.15 -2.24
N GLN A 187 -7.61 -1.83 -1.16
CA GLN A 187 -6.80 -1.23 -0.10
C GLN A 187 -5.32 -1.05 -0.51
N THR A 188 -4.89 -1.70 -1.60
CA THR A 188 -3.51 -1.65 -2.13
C THR A 188 -3.52 -1.32 -3.64
N PRO A 189 -3.78 -0.05 -4.03
CA PRO A 189 -4.00 0.30 -5.43
C PRO A 189 -2.81 -0.01 -6.36
N GLU A 190 -1.58 0.20 -5.88
CA GLU A 190 -0.34 0.02 -6.67
C GLU A 190 -0.07 -1.45 -7.02
N THR A 191 -0.21 -2.37 -6.06
CA THR A 191 -0.05 -3.80 -6.31
C THR A 191 -1.22 -4.35 -7.14
N SER A 192 -2.43 -3.84 -6.89
CA SER A 192 -3.64 -4.26 -7.59
C SER A 192 -3.60 -3.87 -9.06
N ILE A 193 -3.18 -2.64 -9.37
CA ILE A 193 -3.01 -2.21 -10.77
C ILE A 193 -1.89 -3.01 -11.46
N THR A 194 -0.78 -3.27 -10.77
CA THR A 194 0.33 -4.08 -11.31
C THR A 194 -0.12 -5.51 -11.65
N ASN A 195 -0.97 -6.11 -10.82
CA ASN A 195 -1.52 -7.43 -11.11
C ASN A 195 -2.56 -7.39 -12.23
N ALA A 196 -3.44 -6.38 -12.26
CA ALA A 196 -4.40 -6.21 -13.34
C ALA A 196 -3.70 -6.05 -14.70
N MET A 197 -2.56 -5.34 -14.76
CA MET A 197 -1.76 -5.18 -15.98
C MET A 197 -1.19 -6.49 -16.55
N LYS A 198 -1.19 -7.59 -15.77
CA LYS A 198 -0.79 -8.93 -16.28
C LYS A 198 -1.92 -9.63 -17.03
N GLU A 199 -3.17 -9.19 -16.83
CA GLU A 199 -4.34 -9.77 -17.50
C GLU A 199 -4.48 -9.14 -18.90
N PRO A 200 -4.42 -9.94 -20.00
CA PRO A 200 -4.48 -9.40 -21.36
C PRO A 200 -5.73 -8.55 -21.62
N ILE A 201 -6.88 -8.99 -21.09
CA ILE A 201 -8.16 -8.29 -21.22
C ILE A 201 -8.18 -6.90 -20.54
N PHE A 202 -7.38 -6.71 -19.49
CA PHE A 202 -7.25 -5.42 -18.82
C PHE A 202 -6.21 -4.56 -19.53
N LEU A 203 -5.15 -5.16 -20.06
CA LEU A 203 -4.15 -4.46 -20.87
C LEU A 203 -4.78 -3.87 -22.14
N GLU A 204 -5.66 -4.62 -22.82
CA GLU A 204 -6.43 -4.14 -23.98
C GLU A 204 -7.28 -2.91 -23.62
N LEU A 205 -7.99 -2.96 -22.49
CA LEU A 205 -8.75 -1.80 -21.99
C LEU A 205 -7.83 -0.60 -21.71
N ALA A 206 -6.70 -0.83 -21.05
CA ALA A 206 -5.75 0.24 -20.71
C ALA A 206 -5.21 0.91 -21.98
N GLN A 207 -4.87 0.12 -23.00
CA GLN A 207 -4.43 0.63 -24.31
C GLN A 207 -5.55 1.43 -25.00
N ALA A 208 -6.78 0.93 -25.02
CA ALA A 208 -7.93 1.62 -25.60
C ALA A 208 -8.18 2.98 -24.91
N CYS A 209 -8.03 3.04 -23.59
CA CYS A 209 -8.12 4.29 -22.83
C CYS A 209 -6.97 5.25 -23.18
N LEU A 210 -5.73 4.76 -23.23
CA LEU A 210 -4.54 5.59 -23.51
C LEU A 210 -4.57 6.25 -24.89
N LYS A 211 -5.12 5.58 -25.91
CA LYS A 211 -5.35 6.18 -27.24
C LYS A 211 -6.15 7.48 -27.19
N ILE A 212 -7.06 7.60 -26.22
CA ILE A 212 -7.97 8.75 -26.08
C ILE A 212 -7.37 9.77 -25.12
N VAL A 213 -6.80 9.33 -24.00
CA VAL A 213 -6.28 10.24 -22.98
C VAL A 213 -4.92 10.84 -23.35
N GLU A 214 -4.09 10.09 -24.08
CA GLU A 214 -2.72 10.45 -24.45
C GLU A 214 -2.38 10.06 -25.91
N PRO A 215 -3.07 10.62 -26.92
CA PRO A 215 -2.90 10.21 -28.32
C PRO A 215 -1.46 10.40 -28.84
N GLU A 216 -0.78 11.49 -28.44
CA GLU A 216 0.58 11.81 -28.87
C GLU A 216 1.63 10.79 -28.39
N ARG A 217 1.47 10.28 -27.16
CA ARG A 217 2.39 9.29 -26.57
C ARG A 217 2.16 7.91 -27.18
N PHE A 218 0.90 7.56 -27.42
CA PHE A 218 0.54 6.29 -28.02
C PHE A 218 1.04 6.15 -29.48
N GLN A 219 1.01 7.22 -30.27
CA GLN A 219 1.55 7.20 -31.64
C GLN A 219 3.08 7.02 -31.67
N HIS A 220 3.80 7.57 -30.69
CA HIS A 220 5.26 7.44 -30.61
C HIS A 220 5.74 6.04 -30.20
N GLU A 221 4.91 5.26 -29.50
CA GLU A 221 5.22 3.86 -29.14
C GLU A 221 5.03 2.89 -30.31
N LEU A 222 4.05 3.14 -31.19
CA LEU A 222 3.85 2.37 -32.43
C LEU A 222 4.92 2.68 -33.51
N GLY A 223 5.50 3.88 -33.49
CA GLY A 223 6.56 4.30 -34.42
C GLY A 223 7.94 3.66 -34.16
N LYS A 224 8.12 2.93 -33.06
CA LYS A 224 9.38 2.24 -32.70
C LYS A 224 9.42 0.77 -33.13
N THR A 225 8.35 0.27 -33.74
CA THR A 225 8.24 -1.12 -34.23
C THR A 225 8.38 -1.27 -35.75
N PHE A 226 9.09 -0.35 -36.42
CA PHE A 226 9.59 -0.52 -37.79
C PHE A 226 10.99 0.06 -37.96
#